data_AF-A0A6C0CVZ9-F1
#
_entry.id   AF-A0A6C0CVZ9-F1
#
_cell.length_a   1.000
_cell.length_b   1.000
_cell.length_c   1.000
_cell.angle_alpha   90.00
_cell.angle_beta   90.00
_cell.angle_gamma   90.00
#
_symmetry.space_group_name_H-M   'P 1'
#
loop_
_entity.id
_entity.type
_entity.pdbx_description
1 polymer ?
#
loop_
_entity_poly.entity_id
_entity_poly.type
_entity_poly.pdbx_seq_one_letter_code
_entity_poly.pdbx_strand_id
1 'polypeptide(L)'
;MTTVNYILQPKSIIIYAVVLITLFEATAQVFLKKFEVGRHSSYLYLLTAVALYFIVCCLLCLCYKNKGGLGKVNLMWSCMSMIFVILFGYIFLQEEIKMHDMMAIFFAFLAIYFANMD
;
A
#
# COMPACT_ATOMS: atom_id res chain seq x y z
N MET A 1 -2.04 -0.24 -36.02
CA MET A 1 -3.17 -0.32 -35.06
C MET A 1 -3.42 -1.80 -34.80
N THR A 2 -2.59 -2.40 -33.95
CA THR A 2 -2.59 -3.84 -33.70
C THR A 2 -3.54 -4.13 -32.54
N THR A 3 -4.69 -4.69 -32.85
CA THR A 3 -5.63 -5.33 -31.92
C THR A 3 -4.94 -6.52 -31.27
N VAL A 4 -4.23 -6.26 -30.18
CA VAL A 4 -3.72 -7.31 -29.29
C VAL A 4 -4.89 -7.78 -28.45
N ASN A 5 -5.21 -9.07 -28.59
CA ASN A 5 -6.22 -9.81 -27.83
C ASN A 5 -6.22 -9.40 -26.35
N TYR A 6 -7.16 -8.52 -25.99
CA TYR A 6 -7.36 -8.01 -24.63
C TYR A 6 -8.17 -9.01 -23.80
N ILE A 7 -7.62 -10.21 -23.66
CA ILE A 7 -8.16 -11.26 -22.78
C ILE A 7 -8.23 -10.67 -21.37
N LEU A 8 -9.44 -10.68 -20.81
CA LEU A 8 -9.75 -10.36 -19.42
C LEU A 8 -8.60 -10.78 -18.49
N GLN A 9 -7.86 -9.81 -17.93
CA GLN A 9 -7.14 -10.09 -16.69
C GLN A 9 -8.16 -9.99 -15.55
N PRO A 10 -8.33 -11.03 -14.74
CA PRO A 10 -9.37 -11.08 -13.73
C PRO A 10 -9.14 -9.96 -12.71
N LYS A 11 -10.23 -9.34 -12.22
CA LYS A 11 -10.24 -8.33 -11.13
C LYS A 11 -9.32 -8.72 -9.95
N SER A 12 -9.05 -10.02 -9.77
CA SER A 12 -8.15 -10.59 -8.76
C SER A 12 -6.69 -10.15 -8.87
N ILE A 13 -6.10 -9.97 -10.06
CA ILE A 13 -4.67 -9.60 -10.21
C ILE A 13 -4.38 -8.23 -9.59
N ILE A 14 -5.30 -7.27 -9.76
CA ILE A 14 -5.14 -5.92 -9.22
C ILE A 14 -5.19 -5.94 -7.69
N ILE A 15 -6.07 -6.77 -7.11
CA ILE A 15 -6.18 -6.92 -5.65
C ILE A 15 -4.87 -7.48 -5.07
N TYR A 16 -4.32 -8.54 -5.68
CA TYR A 16 -3.03 -9.10 -5.25
C TYR A 16 -1.90 -8.08 -5.35
N ALA A 17 -1.85 -7.30 -6.44
CA ALA A 17 -0.85 -6.27 -6.62
C ALA A 17 -0.97 -5.16 -5.57
N VAL A 18 -2.19 -4.72 -5.25
CA VAL A 18 -2.44 -3.71 -4.20
C VAL A 18 -1.99 -4.22 -2.83
N VAL A 19 -2.31 -5.45 -2.45
CA VAL A 19 -1.84 -6.03 -1.18
C VAL A 19 -0.31 -6.10 -1.12
N LEU A 20 0.33 -6.47 -2.22
CA LEU A 20 1.78 -6.50 -2.29
C LEU A 20 2.39 -5.10 -2.17
N ILE A 21 1.81 -4.11 -2.83
CA ILE A 21 2.19 -2.70 -2.72
C ILE A 21 2.12 -2.24 -1.26
N THR A 22 1.02 -2.54 -0.56
CA THR A 22 0.78 -2.03 0.80
C THR A 22 1.72 -2.67 1.81
N LEU A 23 2.12 -3.93 1.60
CA LEU A 23 3.15 -4.59 2.40
C LEU A 23 4.52 -3.92 2.25
N PHE A 24 4.93 -3.65 1.01
CA PHE A 24 6.21 -2.98 0.76
C PHE A 24 6.22 -1.55 1.29
N GLU A 25 5.11 -0.82 1.12
CA GLU A 25 4.96 0.53 1.64
C GLU A 25 4.99 0.57 3.17
N ALA A 26 4.21 -0.28 3.85
CA ALA A 26 4.20 -0.33 5.30
C ALA A 26 5.59 -0.68 5.87
N THR A 27 6.29 -1.61 5.21
CA THR A 27 7.68 -1.95 5.55
C THR A 27 8.61 -0.74 5.36
N ALA A 28 8.46 0.00 4.26
CA ALA A 28 9.24 1.20 3.98
C ALA A 28 9.01 2.28 5.05
N GLN A 29 7.76 2.49 5.47
CA GLN A 29 7.43 3.45 6.53
C GLN A 29 8.02 3.05 7.89
N VAL A 30 8.01 1.77 8.24
CA VAL A 30 8.70 1.29 9.46
C VAL A 30 10.19 1.59 9.41
N PHE A 31 10.84 1.38 8.27
CA PHE A 31 12.27 1.70 8.11
C PHE A 31 12.55 3.20 8.18
N LEU A 32 11.70 4.04 7.58
CA LEU A 32 11.79 5.50 7.72
C LEU A 32 11.64 5.93 9.17
N LYS A 33 10.68 5.37 9.90
CA LYS A 33 10.48 5.70 11.31
C LYS A 33 11.66 5.27 12.18
N LYS A 34 12.24 4.09 11.92
CA LYS A 34 13.46 3.63 12.59
C LYS A 34 14.69 4.50 12.26
N PHE A 35 14.78 5.02 11.04
CA PHE A 35 15.80 5.99 10.65
C PHE A 35 15.65 7.32 11.42
N GLU A 36 14.42 7.78 11.67
CA GLU A 36 14.17 9.01 12.41
C GLU A 36 14.45 8.89 13.92
N VAL A 37 14.06 7.77 14.54
CA VAL A 37 14.18 7.57 16.01
C VAL A 37 15.59 7.13 16.44
N GLY A 38 16.38 6.54 15.55
CA GLY A 38 17.69 5.98 15.87
C GLY A 38 18.74 7.03 16.27
N ARG A 39 19.43 6.84 17.41
CA ARG A 39 20.57 7.69 17.81
C ARG A 39 21.83 7.46 16.94
N HIS A 40 21.89 6.31 16.27
CA HIS A 40 22.84 5.95 15.21
C HIS A 40 22.07 5.58 13.95
N SER A 41 21.35 6.54 13.36
CA SER A 41 20.58 6.36 12.12
C SER A 41 21.49 5.88 11.00
N SER A 42 21.56 4.56 10.81
CA SER A 42 22.26 3.99 9.68
C SER A 42 21.51 4.40 8.42
N TYR A 43 22.20 5.12 7.54
CA TYR A 43 21.69 5.49 6.21
C TYR A 43 21.21 4.27 5.41
N LEU A 44 21.58 3.05 5.82
CA LEU A 44 21.02 1.80 5.30
C LEU A 44 19.49 1.76 5.45
N TYR A 45 18.92 2.20 6.57
CA TYR A 45 17.45 2.19 6.74
C TYR A 45 16.74 3.12 5.76
N LEU A 46 17.31 4.32 5.53
CA LEU A 46 16.81 5.24 4.52
C LEU A 46 16.93 4.64 3.12
N LEU A 47 18.08 4.04 2.78
CA LEU A 47 18.30 3.42 1.48
C LEU A 47 17.34 2.26 1.24
N THR A 48 17.09 1.42 2.24
CA THR A 48 16.11 0.33 2.18
C THR A 48 14.71 0.89 1.95
N ALA A 49 14.29 1.92 2.68
CA ALA A 49 12.99 2.55 2.48
C ALA A 49 12.82 3.12 1.06
N VAL A 50 13.84 3.80 0.53
CA VAL A 50 13.82 4.33 -0.86
C VAL A 50 13.70 3.19 -1.87
N ALA A 51 14.46 2.10 -1.70
CA ALA A 51 14.39 0.94 -2.59
C ALA A 51 12.99 0.29 -2.57
N LEU A 52 12.36 0.20 -1.39
CA LEU A 52 11.00 -0.32 -1.25
C LEU A 52 9.97 0.59 -1.93
N TYR A 53 10.08 1.90 -1.79
CA TYR A 53 9.20 2.84 -2.48
C TYR A 53 9.39 2.81 -4.01
N PHE A 54 10.60 2.52 -4.49
CA PHE A 54 10.82 2.28 -5.91
C PHE A 54 10.04 1.05 -6.41
N ILE A 55 10.03 -0.04 -5.65
CA ILE A 55 9.24 -1.25 -5.95
C ILE A 55 7.73 -0.91 -5.96
N VAL A 56 7.25 -0.13 -4.99
CA VAL A 56 5.86 0.36 -4.94
C VAL A 56 5.51 1.11 -6.23
N CYS A 57 6.35 2.04 -6.68
CA CYS A 57 6.16 2.75 -7.94
C CYS A 57 6.09 1.82 -9.16
N CYS A 58 6.97 0.81 -9.24
CA CYS A 58 6.94 -0.18 -10.32
C CYS A 58 5.63 -0.98 -10.33
N LEU A 59 5.17 -1.45 -9.18
CA LEU A 59 3.93 -2.22 -9.06
C LEU A 59 2.69 -1.38 -9.39
N LEU A 60 2.64 -0.11 -8.96
CA LEU A 60 1.56 0.80 -9.32
C LEU A 60 1.52 1.06 -10.83
N CYS A 61 2.68 1.24 -11.45
CA CYS A 61 2.77 1.36 -12.90
C CYS A 61 2.19 0.12 -13.61
N LEU A 62 2.44 -1.09 -13.09
CA LEU A 62 1.82 -2.31 -13.59
C LEU A 62 0.30 -2.32 -13.40
N CYS A 63 -0.21 -1.89 -12.24
CA CYS A 63 -1.65 -1.77 -12.01
C CYS A 63 -2.32 -0.85 -13.05
N TYR A 64 -1.73 0.32 -13.30
CA TYR A 64 -2.27 1.27 -14.29
C TYR A 64 -2.16 0.77 -15.72
N LYS A 65 -1.05 0.11 -16.09
CA LYS A 65 -0.89 -0.49 -17.42
C LYS A 65 -1.86 -1.64 -17.68
N ASN A 66 -2.22 -2.41 -16.64
CA ASN A 66 -3.14 -3.54 -16.74
C ASN A 66 -4.62 -3.15 -16.58
N LYS A 67 -5.00 -1.98 -17.10
CA LYS A 67 -6.39 -1.45 -17.07
C LYS A 67 -6.96 -1.19 -15.66
N GLY A 68 -6.11 -1.11 -14.64
CA GLY A 68 -6.53 -0.59 -13.34
C GLY A 68 -6.88 0.89 -13.48
N GLY A 69 -8.14 1.25 -13.24
CA GLY A 69 -8.56 2.65 -13.22
C GLY A 69 -7.82 3.41 -12.12
N LEU A 70 -7.26 4.58 -12.47
CA LEU A 70 -6.45 5.41 -11.56
C LEU A 70 -7.15 5.61 -10.21
N GLY A 71 -8.42 6.04 -10.24
CA GLY A 71 -9.20 6.29 -9.02
C GLY A 71 -9.43 5.02 -8.19
N LYS A 72 -9.78 3.89 -8.83
CA LYS A 72 -10.08 2.64 -8.14
C LYS A 72 -8.83 2.03 -7.49
N VAL A 73 -7.72 1.97 -8.23
CA VAL A 73 -6.44 1.48 -7.73
C VAL A 73 -5.95 2.38 -6.59
N ASN A 74 -6.00 3.71 -6.76
CA ASN A 74 -5.55 4.64 -5.74
C ASN A 74 -6.38 4.57 -4.45
N LEU A 75 -7.71 4.42 -4.56
CA LEU A 75 -8.58 4.24 -3.39
C LEU A 75 -8.25 2.95 -2.65
N MET A 76 -8.19 1.82 -3.36
CA MET A 76 -7.87 0.52 -2.76
C MET A 76 -6.48 0.53 -2.10
N TRP A 77 -5.48 1.07 -2.81
CA TRP A 77 -4.12 1.21 -2.31
C TRP A 77 -4.08 2.08 -1.06
N SER A 78 -4.66 3.28 -1.08
CA SER A 78 -4.65 4.20 0.05
C SER A 78 -5.32 3.61 1.30
N CYS A 79 -6.49 2.99 1.12
CA CYS A 79 -7.23 2.38 2.22
C CYS A 79 -6.46 1.20 2.83
N MET A 80 -5.90 0.33 1.99
CA MET A 80 -5.10 -0.80 2.46
C MET A 80 -3.79 -0.33 3.12
N SER A 81 -3.11 0.65 2.54
CA SER A 81 -1.85 1.16 3.10
C SER A 81 -2.05 1.78 4.47
N MET A 82 -3.14 2.53 4.68
CA MET A 82 -3.48 3.04 6.01
C MET A 82 -3.65 1.90 7.03
N ILE A 83 -4.43 0.86 6.69
CA ILE A 83 -4.66 -0.28 7.57
C ILE A 83 -3.33 -0.98 7.91
N PHE A 84 -2.51 -1.27 6.89
CA PHE A 84 -1.25 -1.98 7.08
C PHE A 84 -0.21 -1.15 7.84
N VAL A 85 -0.14 0.16 7.61
CA VAL A 85 0.77 1.05 8.35
C VAL A 85 0.40 1.11 9.83
N ILE A 86 -0.89 1.24 10.17
CA ILE A 86 -1.34 1.19 11.58
C ILE A 86 -0.96 -0.15 12.22
N LEU A 87 -1.21 -1.27 11.53
CA LEU A 87 -0.85 -2.60 12.02
C LEU A 87 0.66 -2.77 12.19
N PHE A 88 1.47 -2.28 11.25
CA PHE A 88 2.92 -2.36 11.31
C PHE A 88 3.49 -1.44 12.41
N GLY A 89 2.89 -0.27 12.63
CA GLY A 89 3.21 0.59 13.77
C GLY A 89 2.99 -0.13 15.10
N TYR A 90 1.84 -0.78 15.26
CA TYR A 90 1.57 -1.60 16.44
C TYR A 90 2.57 -2.76 16.62
N ILE A 91 2.85 -3.52 15.55
CA ILE A 91 3.70 -4.72 15.64
C ILE A 91 5.20 -4.39 15.79
N PHE A 92 5.73 -3.48 14.97
CA PHE A 92 7.18 -3.25 14.84
C PHE A 92 7.68 -2.03 15.61
N LEU A 93 6.79 -1.08 15.93
CA LEU A 93 7.12 0.16 16.63
C LEU A 93 6.47 0.23 18.02
N GLN A 94 5.65 -0.76 18.39
CA GLN A 94 4.91 -0.81 19.67
C GLN A 94 4.03 0.43 19.90
N GLU A 95 3.51 1.00 18.81
CA GLU A 95 2.55 2.12 18.89
C GLU A 95 1.20 1.62 19.41
N GLU A 96 0.54 2.38 20.29
CA GLU A 96 -0.78 2.04 20.78
C GLU A 96 -1.86 2.33 19.74
N ILE A 97 -2.73 1.36 19.47
CA ILE A 97 -3.91 1.56 18.60
C ILE A 97 -4.98 2.29 19.40
N LYS A 98 -5.32 3.50 18.96
CA LYS A 98 -6.34 4.34 19.60
C LYS A 98 -7.70 4.18 18.92
N MET A 99 -8.75 4.68 19.58
CA MET A 99 -10.12 4.61 19.06
C MET A 99 -10.28 5.30 17.69
N HIS A 100 -9.54 6.37 17.43
CA HIS A 100 -9.57 7.04 16.12
C HIS A 100 -8.94 6.19 15.00
N ASP A 101 -7.90 5.41 15.31
CA ASP A 101 -7.29 4.48 14.35
C ASP A 101 -8.27 3.38 13.97
N MET A 102 -8.99 2.84 14.97
CA MET A 102 -10.06 1.86 14.75
C MET A 102 -11.20 2.43 13.88
N MET A 103 -11.60 3.69 14.12
CA MET A 103 -12.58 4.37 13.28
C MET A 103 -12.07 4.57 11.84
N ALA A 104 -10.80 4.95 11.67
CA ALA A 104 -10.18 5.11 10.35
C ALA A 104 -10.15 3.78 9.58
N ILE A 105 -9.78 2.69 10.24
CA ILE A 105 -9.82 1.33 9.66
C ILE A 105 -11.25 0.96 9.23
N PHE A 106 -12.25 1.25 10.07
CA PHE A 106 -13.65 1.00 9.73
C PHE A 106 -14.10 1.76 8.47
N PHE A 107 -13.78 3.05 8.38
CA PHE A 107 -14.09 3.85 7.18
C PHE A 107 -13.32 3.39 5.94
N ALA A 108 -12.08 2.92 6.11
CA ALA A 108 -11.30 2.36 5.01
C ALA A 108 -11.96 1.08 4.44
N PHE A 109 -12.45 0.18 5.30
CA PHE A 109 -13.22 -0.98 4.84
C PHE A 109 -14.52 -0.59 4.15
N LEU A 110 -15.24 0.40 4.67
CA LEU A 110 -16.47 0.90 4.07
C LEU A 110 -16.21 1.51 2.67
N ALA A 111 -15.13 2.27 2.53
CA ALA A 111 -14.71 2.85 1.25
C ALA A 111 -14.36 1.76 0.22
N ILE A 112 -13.62 0.72 0.64
CA ILE A 112 -13.30 -0.43 -0.22
C ILE A 112 -14.58 -1.17 -0.64
N TYR A 113 -15.54 -1.34 0.27
CA TYR A 113 -16.81 -2.00 -0.03
C TYR A 113 -17.57 -1.25 -1.13
N PHE A 114 -17.79 0.06 -0.97
CA PHE A 114 -18.47 0.87 -1.97
C PHE A 114 -17.72 0.94 -3.31
N ALA A 115 -16.39 1.02 -3.30
CA ALA A 115 -15.57 1.03 -4.52
C ALA A 115 -15.61 -0.30 -5.31
N ASN A 116 -16.13 -1.37 -4.71
CA ASN A 116 -16.30 -2.67 -5.35
C ASN A 116 -17.75 -3.06 -5.61
N MET A 117 -18.70 -2.17 -5.30
CA MET A 117 -20.13 -2.40 -5.51
C MET A 117 -20.58 -2.19 -6.98
N ASP A 118 -19.61 -2.13 -7.91
CA ASP A 118 -19.78 -2.09 -9.38
C ASP A 118 -19.67 -3.48 -10.04
#